data_AF-A0A7W0YFW2-F1
#
_entry.id   AF-A0A7W0YFW2-F1
#
_cell.length_a   1.000
_cell.length_b   1.000
_cell.length_c   1.000
_cell.angle_alpha   90.00
_cell.angle_beta   90.00
_cell.angle_gamma   90.00
#
_symmetry.space_group_name_H-M   'P 1'
#
loop_
_entity.id
_entity.type
_entity.pdbx_description
1 polymer ?
#
loop_
_entity_poly.entity_id
_entity_poly.type
_entity_poly.pdbx_seq_one_letter_code
_entity_poly.pdbx_strand_id
1 'polypeptide(L)'
;MQIIRAQASDAPALSTIAQAAKASWGYAPHWLEQWRDELTLTPLFVAENETFFAREHGEIVGFHALRVTPRGLRLEHLWVLPAAMGTGIGRALFTHAAERAASLGADRLAIEADPNAEPFYLHLGAVRTGTVVSEIEGCRRELPILEFSLTKSALRAETASDGNSPGLRRPHS
;
A
#
# COMPACT_ATOMS: atom_id res chain seq x y z
N MET A 1 -8.15 9.41 -11.21
CA MET A 1 -7.33 8.25 -10.79
C MET A 1 -8.22 7.06 -10.44
N GLN A 2 -7.83 5.84 -10.84
CA GLN A 2 -8.50 4.57 -10.49
C GLN A 2 -7.49 3.61 -9.87
N ILE A 3 -7.91 2.78 -8.91
CA ILE A 3 -7.08 1.70 -8.35
C ILE A 3 -7.63 0.37 -8.85
N ILE A 4 -6.78 -0.44 -9.48
CA ILE A 4 -7.17 -1.63 -10.25
C ILE A 4 -6.33 -2.82 -9.79
N ARG A 5 -6.94 -4.01 -9.68
CA ARG A 5 -6.24 -5.25 -9.35
C ARG A 5 -5.27 -5.61 -10.48
N ALA A 6 -4.00 -5.79 -10.14
CA ALA A 6 -2.97 -6.19 -11.09
C ALA A 6 -3.16 -7.65 -11.54
N GLN A 7 -2.76 -7.92 -12.77
CA GLN A 7 -2.64 -9.25 -13.35
C GLN A 7 -1.17 -9.64 -13.46
N ALA A 8 -0.90 -10.94 -13.61
CA ALA A 8 0.45 -11.47 -13.76
C ALA A 8 1.25 -10.77 -14.91
N SER A 9 0.57 -10.35 -15.96
CA SER A 9 1.14 -9.61 -17.10
C SER A 9 1.62 -8.19 -16.75
N ASP A 10 1.15 -7.60 -15.65
CA ASP A 10 1.52 -6.24 -15.25
C ASP A 10 2.87 -6.20 -14.54
N ALA A 11 3.39 -7.34 -14.09
CA ALA A 11 4.62 -7.44 -13.30
C ALA A 11 5.82 -6.66 -13.86
N PRO A 12 6.10 -6.66 -15.18
CA PRO A 12 7.19 -5.86 -15.75
C PRO A 12 7.00 -4.35 -15.55
N ALA A 13 5.78 -3.85 -15.73
CA ALA A 13 5.48 -2.43 -15.54
C ALA A 13 5.61 -2.02 -14.07
N LEU A 14 5.11 -2.85 -13.15
CA LEU A 14 5.24 -2.61 -11.70
C LEU A 14 6.71 -2.62 -11.25
N SER A 15 7.51 -3.55 -11.77
CA SER A 15 8.96 -3.62 -11.50
C SER A 15 9.67 -2.34 -11.94
N THR A 16 9.32 -1.82 -13.13
CA THR A 16 9.88 -0.57 -13.65
C THR A 16 9.57 0.61 -12.72
N ILE A 17 8.34 0.68 -12.19
CA ILE A 17 7.95 1.72 -11.24
C ILE A 17 8.73 1.61 -9.92
N ALA A 18 8.87 0.39 -9.37
CA ALA A 18 9.61 0.17 -8.13
C ALA A 18 11.08 0.61 -8.25
N GLN A 19 11.73 0.22 -9.35
CA GLN A 19 13.11 0.59 -9.63
C GLN A 19 13.27 2.10 -9.85
N ALA A 20 12.39 2.73 -10.62
CA ALA A 20 12.44 4.18 -10.86
C ALA A 20 12.21 4.98 -9.57
N ALA A 21 11.25 4.56 -8.74
CA ALA A 21 10.97 5.19 -7.46
C ALA A 21 12.15 5.04 -6.49
N LYS A 22 12.73 3.83 -6.37
CA LYS A 22 13.93 3.60 -5.55
C LYS A 22 15.12 4.46 -6.00
N ALA A 23 15.36 4.52 -7.30
CA ALA A 23 16.47 5.28 -7.88
C ALA A 23 16.37 6.79 -7.62
N SER A 24 15.15 7.32 -7.45
CA SER A 24 14.95 8.75 -7.17
C SER A 24 15.48 9.21 -5.81
N TRP A 25 15.80 8.27 -4.90
CA TRP A 25 16.34 8.59 -3.57
C TRP A 25 17.85 8.90 -3.58
N GLY A 26 18.52 8.87 -4.73
CA GLY A 26 19.92 9.26 -4.86
C GLY A 26 20.93 8.24 -4.33
N TYR A 27 20.52 6.98 -4.18
CA TYR A 27 21.44 5.89 -3.84
C TYR A 27 22.48 5.65 -4.94
N ALA A 28 23.64 5.13 -4.55
CA ALA A 28 24.70 4.83 -5.50
C ALA A 28 24.25 3.72 -6.48
N PRO A 29 24.63 3.79 -7.78
CA PRO A 29 24.16 2.85 -8.79
C PRO A 29 24.41 1.36 -8.46
N HIS A 30 25.56 1.04 -7.84
CA HIS A 30 25.89 -0.33 -7.45
C HIS A 30 24.97 -0.87 -6.34
N TRP A 31 24.45 -0.03 -5.44
CA TRP A 31 23.42 -0.47 -4.47
C TRP A 31 22.08 -0.73 -5.15
N LEU A 32 21.71 0.09 -6.15
CA LEU A 32 20.49 -0.12 -6.93
C LEU A 32 20.54 -1.46 -7.70
N GLU A 33 21.73 -1.89 -8.13
CA GLU A 33 21.92 -3.21 -8.75
C GLU A 33 21.67 -4.35 -7.77
N GLN A 34 22.12 -4.24 -6.52
CA GLN A 34 21.88 -5.26 -5.48
C GLN A 34 20.38 -5.41 -5.16
N TRP A 35 19.60 -4.33 -5.22
CA TRP A 35 18.14 -4.39 -5.01
C TRP A 35 17.36 -4.75 -6.27
N ARG A 36 18.00 -4.92 -7.43
CA ARG A 36 17.28 -5.13 -8.69
C ARG A 36 16.36 -6.35 -8.60
N ASP A 37 16.82 -7.44 -8.03
CA ASP A 37 16.03 -8.67 -7.89
C ASP A 37 14.87 -8.48 -6.90
N GLU A 38 15.11 -7.79 -5.78
CA GLU A 38 14.07 -7.45 -4.78
C GLU A 38 12.99 -6.52 -5.36
N LEU A 39 13.38 -5.60 -6.24
CA LEU A 39 12.48 -4.65 -6.90
C LEU A 39 11.84 -5.22 -8.18
N THR A 40 12.17 -6.46 -8.55
CA THR A 40 11.61 -7.14 -9.72
C THR A 40 10.46 -8.06 -9.28
N LEU A 41 9.24 -7.62 -9.52
CA LEU A 41 8.05 -8.42 -9.29
C LEU A 41 7.96 -9.53 -10.34
N THR A 42 7.75 -10.76 -9.88
CA THR A 42 7.47 -11.89 -10.77
C THR A 42 5.98 -11.97 -11.09
N PRO A 43 5.60 -12.50 -12.27
CA PRO A 43 4.19 -12.74 -12.58
C PRO A 43 3.47 -13.61 -11.53
N LEU A 44 4.19 -14.59 -10.96
CA LEU A 44 3.70 -15.44 -9.88
C LEU A 44 3.42 -14.64 -8.61
N PHE A 45 4.35 -13.77 -8.20
CA PHE A 45 4.15 -12.89 -7.05
C PHE A 45 2.89 -12.03 -7.21
N VAL A 46 2.69 -11.43 -8.38
CA VAL A 46 1.50 -10.59 -8.64
C VAL A 46 0.22 -11.42 -8.59
N ALA A 47 0.23 -12.65 -9.11
CA ALA A 47 -0.94 -13.53 -9.10
C ALA A 47 -1.32 -14.03 -7.69
N GLU A 48 -0.33 -14.30 -6.84
CA GLU A 48 -0.51 -14.89 -5.51
C GLU A 48 -0.80 -13.86 -4.41
N ASN A 49 -0.51 -12.59 -4.64
CA ASN A 49 -0.61 -11.52 -3.64
C ASN A 49 -1.65 -10.48 -4.01
N GLU A 50 -2.14 -9.74 -3.02
CA GLU A 50 -3.12 -8.67 -3.23
C GLU A 50 -2.39 -7.43 -3.76
N THR A 51 -2.19 -7.43 -5.08
CA THR A 51 -1.44 -6.40 -5.82
C THR A 51 -2.40 -5.52 -6.61
N PHE A 52 -2.27 -4.20 -6.45
CA PHE A 52 -3.11 -3.22 -7.13
C PHE A 52 -2.28 -2.04 -7.60
N PHE A 53 -2.66 -1.45 -8.74
CA PHE A 53 -1.99 -0.27 -9.28
C PHE A 53 -2.95 0.91 -9.41
N ALA A 54 -2.39 2.12 -9.28
CA ALA A 54 -3.08 3.37 -9.58
C ALA A 54 -2.88 3.72 -11.06
N ARG A 55 -3.98 3.97 -11.77
CA ARG A 55 -4.00 4.47 -13.14
C ARG A 55 -4.47 5.92 -13.17
N GLU A 56 -3.72 6.75 -13.84
CA GLU A 56 -4.02 8.16 -14.06
C GLU A 56 -3.64 8.56 -15.49
N HIS A 57 -4.55 9.25 -16.19
CA HIS A 57 -4.40 9.62 -17.60
C HIS A 57 -4.04 8.44 -18.55
N GLY A 58 -4.51 7.23 -18.23
CA GLY A 58 -4.23 6.02 -19.01
C GLY A 58 -2.97 5.27 -18.58
N GLU A 59 -2.10 5.89 -17.79
CA GLU A 59 -0.79 5.34 -17.41
C GLU A 59 -0.81 4.76 -15.99
N ILE A 60 0.03 3.75 -15.75
CA ILE A 60 0.25 3.22 -14.41
C ILE A 60 1.27 4.12 -13.70
N VAL A 61 0.84 4.76 -12.61
CA VAL A 61 1.63 5.80 -11.92
C VAL A 61 2.14 5.37 -10.55
N GLY A 62 1.66 4.25 -10.03
CA GLY A 62 2.07 3.68 -8.76
C GLY A 62 1.34 2.38 -8.47
N PHE A 63 1.79 1.64 -7.46
CA PHE A 63 1.15 0.40 -7.06
C PHE A 63 1.44 0.06 -5.60
N HIS A 64 0.65 -0.86 -5.06
CA HIS A 64 0.94 -1.53 -3.79
C HIS A 64 0.75 -3.03 -3.91
N ALA A 65 1.39 -3.77 -3.00
CA ALA A 65 1.19 -5.21 -2.84
C ALA A 65 1.16 -5.57 -1.36
N LEU A 66 0.14 -6.33 -0.97
CA LEU A 66 0.04 -6.92 0.37
C LEU A 66 0.47 -8.38 0.33
N ARG A 67 1.27 -8.77 1.31
CA ARG A 67 1.72 -10.15 1.50
C ARG A 67 1.22 -10.70 2.83
N VAL A 68 0.68 -11.92 2.79
CA VAL A 68 0.34 -12.67 4.01
C VAL A 68 1.62 -13.28 4.59
N THR A 69 1.84 -13.09 5.88
CA THR A 69 2.99 -13.62 6.60
C THR A 69 2.52 -14.36 7.86
N PRO A 70 3.38 -15.18 8.50
CA PRO A 70 3.04 -15.79 9.79
C PRO A 70 2.71 -14.78 10.90
N ARG A 71 3.10 -13.51 10.74
CA ARG A 71 2.86 -12.43 11.72
C ARG A 71 1.64 -11.55 11.38
N GLY A 72 0.93 -11.87 10.30
CA GLY A 72 -0.20 -11.08 9.77
C GLY A 72 0.08 -10.52 8.38
N LEU A 73 -0.70 -9.51 7.98
CA LEU A 73 -0.56 -8.85 6.68
C LEU A 73 0.54 -7.79 6.72
N ARG A 74 1.36 -7.77 5.68
CA ARG A 74 2.44 -6.80 5.48
C ARG A 74 2.24 -6.06 4.17
N LEU A 75 2.51 -4.76 4.19
CA LEU A 75 2.67 -3.95 2.98
C LEU A 75 4.06 -4.22 2.42
N GLU A 76 4.15 -5.09 1.41
CA GLU A 76 5.41 -5.52 0.81
C GLU A 76 5.95 -4.46 -0.16
N HIS A 77 5.06 -3.92 -0.99
CA HIS A 77 5.40 -2.88 -1.95
C HIS A 77 4.41 -1.72 -1.81
N LEU A 78 4.93 -0.50 -1.87
CA LEU A 78 4.17 0.72 -2.13
C LEU A 78 5.09 1.71 -2.86
N TRP A 79 4.86 1.88 -4.16
CA TRP A 79 5.74 2.66 -5.02
C TRP A 79 4.92 3.62 -5.88
N VAL A 80 5.43 4.82 -6.07
CA VAL A 80 4.85 5.85 -6.93
C VAL A 80 5.95 6.39 -7.82
N LEU A 81 5.66 6.61 -9.10
CA LEU A 81 6.61 7.23 -10.01
C LEU A 81 7.06 8.60 -9.48
N PRO A 82 8.35 8.96 -9.59
CA PRO A 82 8.85 10.25 -9.10
C PRO A 82 8.08 11.45 -9.65
N ALA A 83 7.70 11.40 -10.94
CA ALA A 83 6.92 12.44 -11.60
C ALA A 83 5.49 12.60 -11.04
N ALA A 84 5.00 11.60 -10.30
CA ALA A 84 3.66 11.55 -9.72
C ALA A 84 3.69 11.62 -8.18
N MET A 85 4.86 11.85 -7.57
CA MET A 85 4.98 12.05 -6.12
C MET A 85 4.41 13.42 -5.71
N GLY A 86 3.90 13.51 -4.48
CA GLY A 86 3.34 14.76 -3.94
C GLY A 86 1.93 15.12 -4.44
N THR A 87 1.31 14.30 -5.30
CA THR A 87 -0.03 14.55 -5.86
C THR A 87 -1.16 13.84 -5.10
N GLY A 88 -0.83 13.08 -4.05
CA GLY A 88 -1.79 12.30 -3.26
C GLY A 88 -1.95 10.83 -3.67
N ILE A 89 -1.32 10.39 -4.76
CA ILE A 89 -1.39 8.98 -5.23
C ILE A 89 -0.91 8.00 -4.16
N GLY A 90 0.24 8.28 -3.51
CA GLY A 90 0.78 7.40 -2.47
C GLY A 90 -0.18 7.22 -1.29
N ARG A 91 -0.85 8.30 -0.86
CA ARG A 91 -1.88 8.25 0.19
C ARG A 91 -3.06 7.39 -0.25
N ALA A 92 -3.56 7.58 -1.47
CA ALA A 92 -4.69 6.81 -1.98
C ALA A 92 -4.38 5.31 -2.11
N LEU A 93 -3.19 4.96 -2.61
CA LEU A 93 -2.73 3.57 -2.66
C LEU A 93 -2.62 2.97 -1.25
N PHE A 94 -2.06 3.71 -0.29
CA PHE A 94 -1.97 3.25 1.10
C PHE A 94 -3.34 3.05 1.73
N THR A 95 -4.26 4.00 1.58
CA THR A 95 -5.64 3.88 2.09
C THR A 95 -6.32 2.64 1.52
N HIS A 96 -6.22 2.42 0.21
CA HIS A 96 -6.76 1.22 -0.41
C HIS A 96 -6.09 -0.06 0.13
N ALA A 97 -4.77 -0.06 0.34
CA ALA A 97 -4.07 -1.19 0.92
C ALA A 97 -4.56 -1.49 2.35
N ALA A 98 -4.75 -0.47 3.18
CA ALA A 98 -5.30 -0.61 4.52
C ALA A 98 -6.73 -1.17 4.52
N GLU A 99 -7.60 -0.68 3.63
CA GLU A 99 -8.97 -1.20 3.46
C GLU A 99 -8.99 -2.67 3.01
N ARG A 100 -8.12 -3.04 2.05
CA ARG A 100 -7.96 -4.44 1.64
C ARG A 100 -7.47 -5.31 2.79
N ALA A 101 -6.46 -4.85 3.55
CA ALA A 101 -5.96 -5.59 4.69
C ALA A 101 -7.02 -5.81 5.77
N ALA A 102 -7.82 -4.78 6.07
CA ALA A 102 -8.93 -4.88 7.02
C ALA A 102 -10.02 -5.84 6.52
N SER A 103 -10.33 -5.81 5.22
CA SER A 103 -11.29 -6.74 4.58
C SER A 103 -10.83 -8.20 4.61
N LEU A 104 -9.52 -8.43 4.68
CA LEU A 104 -8.90 -9.74 4.86
C LEU A 104 -8.83 -10.17 6.33
N GLY A 105 -9.40 -9.38 7.25
CA GLY A 105 -9.49 -9.68 8.67
C GLY A 105 -8.28 -9.26 9.50
N ALA A 106 -7.35 -8.47 8.95
CA ALA A 106 -6.22 -7.96 9.71
C ALA A 106 -6.64 -6.79 10.61
N ASP A 107 -6.19 -6.79 11.86
CA ASP A 107 -6.37 -5.67 12.79
C ASP A 107 -5.21 -4.64 12.73
N ARG A 108 -4.13 -5.00 12.02
CA ARG A 108 -2.94 -4.16 11.82
C ARG A 108 -2.26 -4.47 10.49
N LEU A 109 -1.57 -3.48 9.95
CA LEU A 109 -0.73 -3.59 8.76
C LEU A 109 0.73 -3.34 9.14
N ALA A 110 1.59 -4.35 8.95
CA ALA A 110 3.03 -4.22 9.17
C ALA A 110 3.72 -3.63 7.94
N ILE A 111 4.75 -2.83 8.15
CA ILE A 111 5.49 -2.14 7.10
C ILE A 111 6.98 -2.20 7.45
N GLU A 112 7.78 -2.78 6.56
CA GLU A 112 9.23 -2.60 6.57
C GLU A 112 9.54 -1.51 5.56
N ALA A 113 9.97 -0.34 6.04
CA ALA A 113 10.11 0.83 5.19
C ALA A 113 11.58 1.12 4.87
N ASP A 114 11.82 1.71 3.69
CA ASP A 114 13.06 2.43 3.46
C ASP A 114 13.11 3.66 4.40
N PRO A 115 14.27 4.04 4.94
CA PRO A 115 14.40 5.24 5.78
C PRO A 115 13.83 6.50 5.14
N ASN A 116 13.97 6.64 3.81
CA ASN A 116 13.42 7.79 3.09
C ASN A 116 11.88 7.81 3.05
N ALA A 117 11.25 6.65 3.23
CA ALA A 117 9.79 6.51 3.22
C ALA A 117 9.17 6.57 4.64
N GLU A 118 9.97 6.48 5.71
CA GLU A 118 9.45 6.53 7.09
C GLU A 118 8.61 7.79 7.37
N PRO A 119 9.03 9.02 7.03
CA PRO A 119 8.22 10.22 7.28
C PRO A 119 6.84 10.17 6.62
N PHE A 120 6.74 9.55 5.43
CA PHE A 120 5.48 9.37 4.73
C PHE A 120 4.52 8.49 5.55
N TYR A 121 4.97 7.34 6.04
CA TYR A 121 4.13 6.45 6.83
C TYR A 121 3.75 7.01 8.20
N LEU A 122 4.69 7.70 8.87
CA LEU A 122 4.41 8.39 10.13
C LEU A 122 3.31 9.46 9.95
N HIS A 123 3.36 10.21 8.85
CA HIS A 123 2.33 11.20 8.52
C HIS A 123 0.95 10.58 8.24
N LEU A 124 0.90 9.30 7.81
CA LEU A 124 -0.35 8.56 7.66
C LEU A 124 -0.89 8.00 8.98
N GLY A 125 -0.13 8.12 10.08
CA GLY A 125 -0.50 7.60 11.39
C GLY A 125 0.06 6.21 11.70
N ALA A 126 1.01 5.70 10.89
CA ALA A 126 1.78 4.53 11.29
C ALA A 126 2.70 4.88 12.47
N VAL A 127 2.99 3.90 13.31
CA VAL A 127 3.89 4.05 14.46
C VAL A 127 5.10 3.16 14.30
N ARG A 128 6.28 3.66 14.65
CA ARG A 128 7.51 2.85 14.65
C ARG A 128 7.48 1.88 15.82
N THR A 129 7.59 0.59 15.52
CA THR A 129 7.59 -0.50 16.53
C THR A 129 8.93 -1.21 16.62
N GLY A 130 9.83 -0.98 15.67
CA GLY A 130 11.15 -1.58 15.69
C GLY A 130 12.05 -1.13 14.56
N THR A 131 13.12 -1.89 14.36
CA THR A 131 14.10 -1.67 13.30
C THR A 131 14.74 -3.00 12.95
N VAL A 132 14.97 -3.24 11.66
CA VAL A 132 15.78 -4.34 11.15
C VAL A 132 17.08 -3.76 10.61
N VAL A 133 18.20 -4.39 10.93
CA VAL A 133 19.49 -4.01 10.34
C VAL A 133 19.69 -4.86 9.10
N SER A 134 19.88 -4.19 7.97
CA SER A 134 20.35 -4.80 6.73
C SER A 134 21.78 -4.31 6.44
N GLU A 135 22.54 -5.08 5.69
CA GLU A 135 23.90 -4.71 5.27
C GLU A 135 24.00 -4.84 3.76
N ILE A 136 24.60 -3.84 3.13
CA ILE A 136 24.88 -3.84 1.69
C ILE A 136 26.32 -3.42 1.52
N GLU A 137 27.13 -4.33 0.98
CA GLU A 137 28.56 -4.09 0.75
C GLU A 137 29.29 -3.57 2.00
N GLY A 138 29.01 -4.17 3.17
CA GLY A 138 29.59 -3.74 4.45
C GLY A 138 28.99 -2.45 5.02
N CYS A 139 28.07 -1.80 4.30
CA CYS A 139 27.38 -0.61 4.79
C CYS A 139 26.10 -1.00 5.52
N ARG A 140 26.09 -0.71 6.83
CA ARG A 140 24.93 -0.93 7.69
C ARG A 140 23.80 0.03 7.32
N ARG A 141 22.59 -0.52 7.14
CA ARG A 141 21.35 0.20 6.90
C ARG A 141 20.31 -0.21 7.93
N GLU A 142 19.63 0.76 8.51
CA GLU A 142 18.57 0.52 9.49
C GLU A 142 17.22 0.72 8.82
N LEU A 143 16.45 -0.34 8.68
CA LEU A 143 15.11 -0.33 8.10
C LEU A 143 14.08 -0.20 9.21
N PRO A 144 13.33 0.92 9.30
CA PRO A 144 12.28 1.07 10.28
C PRO A 144 11.16 0.05 10.07
N ILE A 145 10.76 -0.59 11.16
CA ILE A 145 9.56 -1.43 11.21
C ILE A 145 8.45 -0.59 11.79
N LEU A 146 7.39 -0.40 11.01
CA LEU A 146 6.23 0.40 11.34
C LEU A 146 4.98 -0.48 11.38
N GLU A 147 4.00 -0.08 12.19
CA GLU A 147 2.68 -0.70 12.22
C GLU A 147 1.60 0.38 12.07
N PHE A 148 0.59 0.08 11.27
CA PHE A 148 -0.61 0.89 11.13
C PHE A 148 -1.81 0.13 11.68
N SER A 149 -2.53 0.74 12.62
CA SER A 149 -3.70 0.12 13.25
C SER A 149 -4.90 0.19 12.31
N LEU A 150 -5.44 -0.97 11.94
CA LEU A 150 -6.64 -1.10 11.14
C LEU A 150 -7.83 -1.16 12.10
N THR A 151 -8.19 -0.01 12.67
CA THR A 151 -9.36 0.02 13.56
C THR A 151 -10.58 -0.47 12.78
N LYS A 152 -11.35 -1.43 13.32
CA LYS A 152 -12.59 -2.01 12.72
C LYS A 152 -13.74 -1.00 12.52
N SER A 153 -13.45 0.30 12.52
CA SER A 153 -14.43 1.38 12.50
C SER A 153 -14.66 1.87 11.07
N ALA A 154 -15.28 1.03 10.24
CA ALA A 154 -15.97 1.48 9.01
C ALA A 154 -16.94 0.45 8.39
N LEU A 155 -17.09 -0.77 8.93
CA LEU A 155 -18.00 -1.79 8.37
C LEU A 155 -19.34 -1.95 9.14
N ARG A 156 -19.69 -0.98 10.00
CA ARG A 156 -20.95 -0.98 10.76
C ARG A 156 -21.85 0.25 10.52
N ALA A 157 -21.71 0.90 9.37
CA ALA A 157 -22.51 2.07 9.04
C ALA A 157 -23.34 1.89 7.75
N GLU A 158 -24.00 0.73 7.56
CA GLU A 158 -25.09 0.60 6.56
C GLU A 158 -25.91 -0.70 6.72
N THR A 159 -26.17 -1.14 7.95
CA THR A 159 -27.22 -2.14 8.25
C THR A 159 -27.97 -1.74 9.52
N ALA A 160 -28.52 -0.53 9.52
CA ALA A 160 -29.53 -0.16 10.52
C ALA A 160 -30.54 0.82 9.91
N SER A 161 -31.64 0.21 9.44
CA SER A 161 -32.99 0.79 9.46
C SER A 161 -33.31 1.90 8.46
N ASP A 162 -33.28 1.56 7.18
CA ASP A 162 -34.25 2.12 6.23
C ASP A 162 -35.59 1.41 6.45
N GLY A 163 -36.56 2.12 7.03
CA GLY A 163 -37.85 1.52 7.37
C GLY A 163 -38.73 2.29 8.35
N ASN A 164 -38.74 3.62 8.35
CA ASN A 164 -39.92 4.32 8.87
C ASN A 164 -40.00 5.78 8.37
N SER A 165 -40.90 6.04 7.41
CA SER A 165 -41.64 7.30 7.22
C SER A 165 -42.55 7.17 5.98
N PRO A 166 -43.64 7.96 5.82
CA PRO A 166 -44.50 8.60 6.81
C PRO A 166 -46.00 8.33 6.51
N GLY A 167 -46.78 7.92 7.52
CA GLY A 167 -48.23 7.82 7.40
C GLY A 167 -48.91 9.17 7.67
N LEU A 168 -49.13 9.99 6.63
CA LEU A 168 -50.04 11.13 6.70
C LEU A 168 -51.08 11.04 5.57
N ARG A 169 -52.33 10.76 5.93
CA ARG A 169 -53.56 11.40 5.41
C ARG A 169 -54.78 10.99 6.26
N ARG A 170 -55.54 12.02 6.64
CA ARG A 170 -56.78 12.08 7.46
C ARG A 170 -58.01 11.60 6.66
N PRO A 171 -59.29 11.91 7.02
CA PRO A 171 -60.01 12.07 8.31
C PRO A 171 -61.27 11.14 8.36
N HIS A 172 -62.07 11.16 9.44
CA HIS A 172 -63.54 11.31 9.42
C HIS A 172 -64.21 10.99 10.77
N SER A 173 -65.26 11.79 11.04
CA SER A 173 -66.30 11.75 12.09
C SER A 173 -66.02 12.52 13.38
#